data_AF-A0A1A6Y3E8-F1
#
_entry.id   AF-A0A1A6Y3E8-F1
#
_cell.length_a   1.000
_cell.length_b   1.000
_cell.length_c   1.000
_cell.angle_alpha   90.00
_cell.angle_beta   90.00
_cell.angle_gamma   90.00
#
_symmetry.space_group_name_H-M   'P 1'
#
loop_
_entity.id
_entity.type
_entity.pdbx_description
1 polymer ?
#
loop_
_entity_poly.entity_id
_entity_poly.type
_entity_poly.pdbx_seq_one_letter_code
_entity_poly.pdbx_strand_id
1 'polypeptide(L)'
;MATAPYTPLSHAEFKELLILANDLTGELDAELLLYKPIKLSTAALMVLDAVARADSSKARPLTRASLARLMKVAPSSMSSLVARLIREELLEDRPLDDRSRGLQIRQEGRVLLAQAAADWKTCFQRSKCDLSPLEWQQMFEMIKKLNNAREKRRIEERAKYMRAP
;
A
#
# COMPACT_ATOMS: atom_id res chain seq x y z
N MET A 1 -10.57 -41.15 -16.17
CA MET A 1 -10.66 -40.15 -15.08
C MET A 1 -11.59 -39.05 -15.57
N ALA A 2 -12.72 -38.80 -14.90
CA ALA A 2 -13.61 -37.70 -15.25
C ALA A 2 -13.06 -36.42 -14.61
N THR A 3 -12.63 -35.46 -15.41
CA THR A 3 -12.26 -34.12 -14.94
C THR A 3 -13.52 -33.39 -14.52
N ALA A 4 -13.53 -32.86 -13.30
CA ALA A 4 -14.64 -32.04 -12.82
C ALA A 4 -14.89 -30.87 -13.80
N PRO A 5 -16.16 -30.53 -14.09
CA PRO A 5 -16.48 -29.43 -14.98
C PRO A 5 -15.94 -28.11 -14.40
N TYR A 6 -15.40 -27.26 -15.26
CA TYR A 6 -14.95 -25.93 -14.87
C TYR A 6 -16.16 -25.07 -14.48
N THR A 7 -16.17 -24.60 -13.22
CA THR A 7 -17.14 -23.61 -12.76
C THR A 7 -16.51 -22.23 -12.85
N PRO A 8 -17.00 -21.34 -13.73
CA PRO A 8 -16.46 -19.99 -13.82
C PRO A 8 -16.68 -19.22 -12.51
N LEU A 9 -15.70 -18.41 -12.12
CA LEU A 9 -15.86 -17.48 -11.01
C LEU A 9 -17.02 -16.52 -11.31
N SER A 10 -18.02 -16.45 -10.43
CA SER A 10 -19.11 -15.46 -10.48
C SER A 10 -18.60 -14.06 -10.10
N HIS A 11 -19.45 -13.03 -10.27
CA HIS A 11 -19.16 -11.60 -9.98
C HIS A 11 -18.12 -10.96 -10.90
N ALA A 12 -18.53 -10.62 -12.12
CA ALA A 12 -17.68 -9.93 -13.09
C ALA A 12 -17.17 -8.58 -12.55
N GLU A 13 -18.01 -7.86 -11.82
CA GLU A 13 -17.68 -6.59 -11.18
C GLU A 13 -16.47 -6.69 -10.24
N PHE A 14 -16.31 -7.83 -9.55
CA PHE A 14 -15.16 -8.03 -8.66
C PHE A 14 -13.87 -8.31 -9.45
N LYS A 15 -13.97 -8.98 -10.60
CA LYS A 15 -12.84 -9.21 -11.50
C LYS A 15 -12.35 -7.92 -12.13
N GLU A 16 -13.25 -7.09 -12.64
CA GLU A 16 -12.91 -5.79 -13.24
C GLU A 16 -12.16 -4.90 -12.23
N LEU A 17 -12.62 -4.86 -10.98
CA LEU A 17 -11.92 -4.12 -9.92
C LEU A 17 -10.52 -4.67 -9.64
N LEU A 18 -10.33 -5.98 -9.70
CA LEU A 18 -9.03 -6.61 -9.48
C LEU A 18 -8.08 -6.34 -10.65
N ILE A 19 -8.57 -6.45 -11.89
CA ILE A 19 -7.80 -6.16 -13.11
C ILE A 19 -7.37 -4.71 -13.10
N LEU A 20 -8.30 -3.77 -12.88
CA LEU A 20 -7.99 -2.35 -12.80
C LEU A 20 -6.94 -2.04 -11.72
N ALA A 21 -7.08 -2.63 -10.53
CA ALA A 21 -6.10 -2.44 -9.46
C ALA A 21 -4.70 -2.95 -9.86
N ASN A 22 -4.64 -4.13 -10.51
CA ASN A 22 -3.40 -4.71 -11.00
C ASN A 22 -2.77 -3.85 -12.10
N ASP A 23 -3.54 -3.38 -13.07
CA ASP A 23 -3.06 -2.56 -14.18
C ASP A 23 -2.48 -1.24 -13.67
N LEU A 24 -3.21 -0.53 -12.79
CA LEU A 24 -2.73 0.70 -12.16
C LEU A 24 -1.44 0.49 -11.37
N THR A 25 -1.31 -0.63 -10.64
CA THR A 25 -0.06 -0.95 -9.94
C THR A 25 1.06 -1.37 -10.89
N GLY A 26 0.73 -2.06 -11.99
CA GLY A 26 1.68 -2.58 -12.97
C GLY A 26 2.31 -1.48 -13.79
N GLU A 27 1.54 -0.47 -14.19
CA GLU A 27 2.05 0.73 -14.88
C GLU A 27 3.07 1.46 -14.02
N LEU A 28 2.73 1.71 -12.75
CA LEU A 28 3.66 2.37 -11.84
C LEU A 28 4.88 1.50 -11.53
N ASP A 29 4.69 0.20 -11.29
CA ASP A 29 5.81 -0.73 -11.09
C ASP A 29 6.76 -0.75 -12.30
N ALA A 30 6.25 -0.67 -13.53
CA ALA A 30 7.09 -0.63 -14.73
C ALA A 30 8.05 0.56 -14.72
N GLU A 31 7.59 1.74 -14.28
CA GLU A 31 8.42 2.94 -14.12
C GLU A 31 9.39 2.77 -12.92
N LEU A 32 8.91 2.28 -11.78
CA LEU A 32 9.68 2.15 -10.54
C LEU A 32 10.77 1.05 -10.57
N LEU A 33 10.62 0.03 -11.42
CA LEU A 33 11.60 -1.03 -11.58
C LEU A 33 12.88 -0.56 -12.30
N LEU A 34 12.84 0.61 -12.94
CA LEU A 34 13.99 1.21 -13.63
C LEU A 34 15.01 1.83 -12.67
N TYR A 35 14.61 2.10 -11.44
CA TYR A 35 15.50 2.68 -10.42
C TYR A 35 16.64 1.72 -10.10
N LYS A 36 17.86 2.26 -10.04
CA LYS A 36 19.07 1.53 -9.66
C LYS A 36 19.73 2.17 -8.43
N PRO A 37 20.37 1.37 -7.56
CA PRO A 37 20.55 -0.08 -7.66
C PRO A 37 19.31 -0.90 -7.24
N ILE A 38 18.27 -0.26 -6.73
CA ILE A 38 17.12 -0.92 -6.10
C ILE A 38 15.90 -0.88 -7.03
N LYS A 39 15.43 -2.07 -7.40
CA LYS A 39 14.13 -2.26 -8.07
C LYS A 39 12.99 -1.92 -7.11
N LEU A 40 12.53 -0.68 -7.15
CA LEU A 40 11.44 -0.22 -6.30
C LEU A 40 10.10 -0.75 -6.83
N SER A 41 9.20 -1.12 -5.92
CA SER A 41 7.81 -1.46 -6.26
C SER A 41 6.87 -0.45 -5.64
N THR A 42 5.63 -0.38 -6.12
CA THR A 42 4.56 0.49 -5.65
C THR A 42 4.33 0.30 -4.16
N ALA A 43 4.30 -0.95 -3.69
CA ALA A 43 4.20 -1.27 -2.27
C ALA A 43 5.38 -0.72 -1.46
N ALA A 44 6.60 -0.80 -1.99
CA ALA A 44 7.78 -0.21 -1.35
C ALA A 44 7.71 1.32 -1.32
N LEU A 45 7.31 1.95 -2.42
CA LEU A 45 7.12 3.39 -2.52
C LEU A 45 6.10 3.89 -1.50
N MET A 46 4.96 3.23 -1.37
CA MET A 46 3.94 3.58 -0.38
C MET A 46 4.43 3.42 1.07
N VAL A 47 5.30 2.43 1.34
CA VAL A 47 5.94 2.29 2.66
C VAL A 47 6.89 3.46 2.93
N LEU A 48 7.73 3.83 1.96
CA LEU A 48 8.64 4.97 2.07
C LEU A 48 7.85 6.28 2.31
N ASP A 49 6.79 6.52 1.55
CA ASP A 49 5.90 7.67 1.75
C ASP A 49 5.28 7.68 3.16
N ALA A 50 4.73 6.56 3.61
CA ALA A 50 4.09 6.49 4.93
C ALA A 50 5.07 6.77 6.08
N VAL A 51 6.29 6.22 6.01
CA VAL A 51 7.34 6.49 7.01
C VAL A 51 7.82 7.93 6.91
N ALA A 52 8.07 8.46 5.71
CA ALA A 52 8.50 9.85 5.51
C ALA A 52 7.48 10.86 6.05
N ARG A 53 6.18 10.60 5.88
CA ARG A 53 5.11 11.45 6.44
C ARG A 53 5.05 11.37 7.96
N ALA A 54 5.21 10.19 8.54
CA ALA A 54 5.27 10.02 10.00
C ALA A 54 6.45 10.79 10.61
N ASP A 55 7.64 10.68 9.98
CA ASP A 55 8.84 11.40 10.40
C ASP A 55 8.67 12.93 10.30
N SER A 56 8.11 13.41 9.18
CA SER A 56 7.95 14.85 8.92
C SER A 56 6.91 15.51 9.82
N SER A 57 5.85 14.76 10.17
CA SER A 57 4.80 15.25 11.08
C SER A 57 5.17 15.15 12.57
N LYS A 58 6.37 14.63 12.89
CA LYS A 58 6.80 14.29 14.26
C LYS A 58 5.78 13.41 14.99
N ALA A 59 5.01 12.62 14.24
CA ALA A 59 4.09 11.65 14.80
C ALA A 59 4.87 10.49 15.44
N ARG A 60 4.19 9.63 16.18
CA ARG A 60 4.79 8.39 16.69
C ARG A 60 5.36 7.59 15.50
N PRO A 61 6.63 7.16 15.52
CA PRO A 61 7.21 6.41 14.41
C PRO A 61 6.44 5.13 14.14
N LEU A 62 6.30 4.79 12.86
CA LEU A 62 5.56 3.61 12.44
C LEU A 62 6.35 2.35 12.75
N THR A 63 5.71 1.39 13.42
CA THR A 63 6.22 0.02 13.53
C THR A 63 5.80 -0.81 12.33
N ARG A 64 6.50 -1.93 12.06
CA ARG A 64 6.10 -2.90 11.01
C ARG A 64 4.63 -3.34 11.13
N ALA A 65 4.16 -3.56 12.37
CA ALA A 65 2.77 -3.93 12.64
C ALA A 65 1.77 -2.78 12.35
N SER A 66 2.15 -1.53 12.65
CA SER A 66 1.32 -0.38 12.28
C SER A 66 1.28 -0.14 10.77
N LEU A 67 2.41 -0.33 10.06
CA LEU A 67 2.47 -0.27 8.61
C LEU A 67 1.60 -1.35 7.95
N ALA A 68 1.69 -2.60 8.43
CA ALA A 68 0.88 -3.70 7.88
C ALA A 68 -0.62 -3.38 7.97
N ARG A 69 -1.05 -2.80 9.11
CA ARG A 69 -2.43 -2.35 9.31
C ARG A 69 -2.80 -1.20 8.39
N LEU A 70 -1.94 -0.18 8.28
CA LEU A 70 -2.15 0.98 7.41
C LEU A 70 -2.30 0.57 5.95
N MET A 71 -1.41 -0.32 5.49
CA MET A 71 -1.35 -0.83 4.12
C MET A 71 -2.35 -1.96 3.84
N LYS A 72 -3.09 -2.42 4.86
CA LYS A 72 -4.06 -3.52 4.78
C LYS A 72 -3.47 -4.81 4.20
N VAL A 73 -2.22 -5.12 4.54
CA VAL A 73 -1.52 -6.36 4.12
C VAL A 73 -1.19 -7.27 5.30
N ALA A 74 -0.85 -8.52 5.02
CA ALA A 74 -0.40 -9.47 6.03
C ALA A 74 0.90 -8.98 6.72
N PRO A 75 1.03 -9.16 8.06
CA PRO A 75 2.22 -8.76 8.79
C PRO A 75 3.52 -9.41 8.30
N SER A 76 3.45 -10.67 7.84
CA SER A 76 4.59 -11.39 7.27
C SER A 76 5.08 -10.73 5.98
N SER A 77 4.18 -10.43 5.05
CA SER A 77 4.50 -9.74 3.79
C SER A 77 5.11 -8.36 4.06
N MET A 78 4.55 -7.59 4.99
CA MET A 78 5.10 -6.29 5.38
C MET A 78 6.48 -6.43 6.03
N SER A 79 6.68 -7.44 6.87
CA SER A 79 7.97 -7.66 7.54
C SER A 79 9.08 -7.98 6.53
N SER A 80 8.80 -8.83 5.55
CA SER A 80 9.75 -9.14 4.46
C SER A 80 10.07 -7.91 3.61
N LEU A 81 9.05 -7.11 3.27
CA LEU A 81 9.23 -5.88 2.50
C LEU A 81 10.09 -4.86 3.26
N VAL A 82 9.79 -4.60 4.53
CA VAL A 82 10.55 -3.65 5.37
C VAL A 82 11.99 -4.15 5.57
N ALA A 83 12.19 -5.45 5.82
CA ALA A 83 13.53 -6.01 5.96
C ALA A 83 14.37 -5.80 4.69
N ARG A 84 13.77 -5.95 3.51
CA ARG A 84 14.41 -5.60 2.24
C ARG A 84 14.80 -4.12 2.22
N LEU A 85 13.86 -3.20 2.50
CA LEU A 85 14.13 -1.75 2.47
C LEU A 85 15.20 -1.29 3.46
N ILE A 86 15.33 -1.97 4.62
CA ILE A 86 16.42 -1.72 5.57
C ILE A 86 17.75 -2.21 5.02
N ARG A 87 17.79 -3.41 4.42
CA ARG A 87 19.00 -3.96 3.80
C ARG A 87 19.50 -3.10 2.65
N GLU A 88 18.58 -2.51 1.90
CA GLU A 88 18.90 -1.57 0.82
C GLU A 88 19.14 -0.12 1.32
N GLU A 89 19.30 0.07 2.64
CA GLU A 89 19.60 1.36 3.28
C GLU A 89 18.59 2.49 3.06
N LEU A 90 17.36 2.18 2.66
CA LEU A 90 16.29 3.18 2.47
C LEU A 90 15.55 3.50 3.76
N LEU A 91 15.48 2.53 4.67
CA LEU A 91 14.89 2.63 6.00
C LEU A 91 15.88 2.19 7.07
N GLU A 92 15.63 2.57 8.30
CA GLU A 92 16.32 2.02 9.47
C GLU A 92 15.35 1.73 10.62
N ASP A 93 15.66 0.69 11.40
CA ASP A 93 14.96 0.41 12.66
C ASP A 93 15.52 1.31 13.76
N ARG A 94 14.63 2.00 14.48
CA ARG A 94 14.95 2.80 15.67
C ARG A 94 14.23 2.23 16.90
N PRO A 95 14.91 2.08 18.05
CA PRO A 95 14.23 1.68 19.28
C PRO A 95 13.19 2.75 19.67
N LEU A 96 11.96 2.31 19.94
CA LEU A 96 10.91 3.16 20.53
C LEU A 96 10.82 2.95 22.03
N ASP A 97 10.95 1.71 22.45
CA ASP A 97 11.03 1.23 23.83
C ASP A 97 11.79 -0.11 23.84
N ASP A 98 11.92 -0.75 25.01
CA ASP A 98 12.66 -2.00 25.18
C ASP A 98 12.09 -3.18 24.35
N ARG A 99 10.84 -3.08 23.87
CA ARG A 99 10.12 -4.17 23.21
C ARG A 99 9.71 -3.83 21.78
N SER A 100 9.80 -2.58 21.35
CA SER A 100 9.28 -2.13 20.06
C SER A 100 10.28 -1.28 19.29
N ARG A 101 10.29 -1.53 17.97
CA ARG A 101 11.10 -0.77 17.01
C ARG A 101 10.20 -0.02 16.04
N GLY A 102 10.48 1.25 15.92
CA GLY A 102 9.92 2.15 14.93
C GLY A 102 10.80 2.17 13.69
N LEU A 103 10.25 2.71 12.61
CA LEU A 103 10.94 2.86 11.34
C LEU A 103 11.17 4.34 11.10
N GLN A 104 12.36 4.64 10.59
CA GLN A 104 12.76 5.97 10.17
C GLN A 104 13.24 5.89 8.72
N ILE A 105 12.91 6.90 7.90
CA ILE A 105 13.43 6.96 6.53
C ILE A 105 14.83 7.57 6.51
N ARG A 106 15.75 6.91 5.80
CA ARG A 106 17.11 7.40 5.59
C ARG A 106 17.18 8.44 4.48
N GLN A 107 18.33 9.09 4.33
CA GLN A 107 18.50 10.12 3.31
C GLN A 107 18.35 9.54 1.89
N GLU A 108 18.90 8.36 1.65
CA GLU A 108 18.80 7.60 0.41
C GLU A 108 17.35 7.29 0.08
N GLY A 109 16.57 6.86 1.09
CA GLY A 109 15.13 6.66 0.98
C GLY A 109 14.37 7.93 0.60
N ARG A 110 14.74 9.09 1.18
CA ARG A 110 14.12 10.38 0.85
C ARG A 110 14.42 10.82 -0.57
N VAL A 111 15.66 10.66 -1.03
CA VAL A 111 16.07 10.98 -2.40
C VAL A 111 15.29 10.12 -3.39
N LEU A 112 15.22 8.80 -3.15
CA LEU A 112 14.49 7.89 -4.02
C LEU A 112 12.99 8.20 -4.04
N LEU A 113 12.39 8.48 -2.88
CA LEU A 113 10.99 8.89 -2.78
C LEU A 113 10.70 10.17 -3.57
N ALA A 114 11.60 11.15 -3.52
CA ALA A 114 11.43 12.41 -4.25
C ALA A 114 11.47 12.20 -5.77
N GLN A 115 12.32 11.31 -6.27
CA GLN A 115 12.37 10.95 -7.68
C GLN A 115 11.08 10.21 -8.10
N ALA A 116 10.72 9.16 -7.36
CA ALA A 116 9.54 8.35 -7.63
C ALA A 116 8.21 9.12 -7.52
N ALA A 117 8.18 10.23 -6.77
CA ALA A 117 7.01 11.11 -6.70
C ALA A 117 6.65 11.76 -8.05
N ALA A 118 7.64 11.98 -8.93
CA ALA A 118 7.40 12.50 -10.27
C ALA A 118 6.70 11.46 -11.16
N ASP A 119 7.13 10.20 -11.09
CA ASP A 119 6.52 9.09 -11.83
C ASP A 119 5.12 8.79 -11.30
N TRP A 120 4.95 8.79 -9.97
CA TRP A 120 3.64 8.71 -9.33
C TRP A 120 2.66 9.76 -9.88
N LYS A 121 3.11 11.02 -9.97
CA LYS A 121 2.29 12.11 -10.51
C LYS A 121 1.98 11.89 -11.99
N THR A 122 2.92 11.39 -12.77
CA THR A 122 2.75 11.12 -14.19
C THR A 122 1.72 10.00 -14.43
N CYS A 123 1.86 8.87 -13.74
CA CYS A 123 0.86 7.79 -13.75
C CYS A 123 -0.52 8.31 -13.35
N PHE A 124 -0.61 9.10 -12.26
CA PHE A 124 -1.87 9.69 -11.83
C PHE A 124 -2.51 10.59 -12.92
N GLN A 125 -1.73 11.42 -13.60
CA GLN A 125 -2.28 12.28 -14.67
C GLN A 125 -2.79 11.46 -15.85
N ARG A 126 -2.07 10.40 -16.26
CA ARG A 126 -2.51 9.50 -17.33
C ARG A 126 -3.87 8.90 -16.99
N SER A 127 -3.99 8.25 -15.82
CA SER A 127 -5.26 7.63 -15.40
C SER A 127 -6.40 8.66 -15.24
N LYS A 128 -6.07 9.88 -14.81
CA LYS A 128 -7.06 10.95 -14.67
C LYS A 128 -7.61 11.43 -16.01
N CYS A 129 -6.80 11.43 -17.07
CA CYS A 129 -7.20 11.87 -18.40
C CYS A 129 -8.19 10.92 -19.09
N ASP A 130 -8.30 9.68 -18.63
CA ASP A 130 -9.22 8.69 -19.18
C ASP A 130 -10.68 8.92 -18.76
N LEU A 131 -10.91 9.78 -17.76
CA LEU A 131 -12.23 10.11 -17.23
C LEU A 131 -12.49 11.62 -17.26
N SER A 132 -13.75 12.02 -17.42
CA SER A 132 -14.12 13.41 -17.18
C SER A 132 -13.92 13.79 -15.70
N PRO A 133 -13.75 15.09 -15.37
CA PRO A 133 -13.59 15.52 -13.97
C PRO A 133 -14.71 15.04 -13.03
N LEU A 134 -15.95 14.96 -13.54
CA LEU A 134 -17.10 14.50 -12.77
C LEU A 134 -17.04 12.99 -12.50
N GLU A 135 -16.75 12.18 -13.52
CA GLU A 135 -16.62 10.72 -13.38
C GLU A 135 -15.48 10.36 -12.44
N TRP A 136 -14.34 11.05 -12.54
CA TRP A 136 -13.21 10.88 -11.63
C TRP A 136 -13.61 11.15 -10.17
N GLN A 137 -14.32 12.25 -9.93
CA GLN A 137 -14.78 12.61 -8.58
C GLN A 137 -15.78 11.59 -8.03
N GLN A 138 -16.73 11.14 -8.86
CA GLN A 138 -17.71 10.12 -8.47
C GLN A 138 -17.04 8.79 -8.14
N MET A 139 -16.09 8.33 -8.97
CA MET A 139 -15.30 7.13 -8.73
C MET A 139 -14.60 7.20 -7.37
N PHE A 140 -13.92 8.32 -7.09
CA PHE A 140 -13.18 8.48 -5.85
C PHE A 140 -14.10 8.47 -4.60
N GLU A 141 -15.25 9.14 -4.66
CA GLU A 141 -16.22 9.10 -3.56
C GLU A 141 -16.82 7.71 -3.35
N MET A 142 -17.07 6.95 -4.43
CA MET A 142 -17.52 5.55 -4.32
C MET A 142 -16.46 4.66 -3.65
N ILE A 143 -15.19 4.78 -4.06
CA ILE A 143 -14.06 4.06 -3.44
C ILE A 143 -13.95 4.40 -1.95
N LYS A 144 -14.06 5.68 -1.61
CA LYS A 144 -14.01 6.17 -0.22
C LYS A 144 -15.16 5.60 0.61
N LYS A 145 -16.39 5.64 0.09
CA LYS A 145 -17.57 5.04 0.75
C LYS A 145 -17.38 3.54 0.99
N LEU A 146 -16.90 2.81 0.00
CA LEU A 146 -16.64 1.37 0.12
C LEU A 146 -15.55 1.08 1.17
N ASN A 147 -14.46 1.83 1.17
CA ASN A 147 -13.38 1.69 2.15
C ASN A 147 -13.86 1.96 3.58
N ASN A 148 -14.67 3.00 3.78
CA ASN A 148 -15.24 3.33 5.08
C ASN A 148 -16.19 2.23 5.59
N ALA A 149 -17.07 1.71 4.71
CA ALA A 149 -17.96 0.61 5.07
C ALA A 149 -17.17 -0.66 5.45
N ARG A 150 -16.09 -0.97 4.73
CA ARG A 150 -15.21 -2.10 5.04
C ARG A 150 -14.50 -1.94 6.39
N GLU A 151 -13.99 -0.75 6.68
CA GLU A 151 -13.32 -0.50 7.96
C GLU A 151 -14.30 -0.55 9.13
N LYS A 152 -15.51 -0.01 8.97
CA LYS A 152 -16.59 -0.11 9.98
C LYS A 152 -16.88 -1.59 10.31
N ARG A 153 -17.08 -2.44 9.30
CA ARG A 153 -17.30 -3.88 9.51
C ARG A 153 -16.13 -4.55 10.24
N ARG A 154 -14.89 -4.22 9.87
CA ARG A 154 -13.69 -4.76 10.54
C ARG A 154 -13.61 -4.38 12.02
N ILE A 155 -13.97 -3.14 12.37
CA ILE A 155 -14.02 -2.67 13.76
C ILE A 155 -15.12 -3.43 14.52
N GLU A 156 -16.30 -3.57 13.94
CA GLU A 156 -17.43 -4.30 14.53
C GLU A 156 -17.10 -5.78 14.74
N GLU A 157 -16.46 -6.44 13.78
CA GLU A 157 -15.99 -7.82 13.90
C GLU A 157 -14.97 -7.97 15.03
N ARG A 158 -13.95 -7.11 15.09
CA ARG A 158 -12.96 -7.14 16.19
C ARG A 158 -13.61 -6.94 17.56
N ALA A 159 -14.60 -6.04 17.66
CA ALA A 159 -15.32 -5.81 18.90
C ALA A 159 -16.09 -7.06 19.38
N LYS A 160 -16.58 -7.91 18.46
CA LYS A 160 -17.22 -9.19 18.83
C LYS A 160 -16.23 -10.15 19.49
N TYR A 161 -15.03 -10.27 18.95
CA TYR A 161 -14.00 -11.17 19.51
C TYR A 161 -13.39 -10.67 20.82
N MET A 162 -13.39 -9.36 21.10
CA MET A 162 -12.95 -8.81 22.40
C MET A 162 -14.04 -8.85 23.48
N ARG A 163 -15.29 -9.17 23.12
CA ARG A 163 -16.43 -9.34 24.04
C ARG A 163 -16.75 -10.80 24.33
N ALA A 164 -16.00 -11.74 23.75
CA ALA A 164 -16.12 -13.16 24.11
C ALA A 164 -15.40 -13.38 25.46
N PRO A 165 -16.06 -14.02 26.44
CA PRO A 165 -15.48 -14.30 27.76
C PRO A 165 -14.30 -15.26 27.71
#